data_AF-A0A1V4SZQ5-F1
#
_entry.id   AF-A0A1V4SZQ5-F1
#
_cell.length_a   1.000
_cell.length_b   1.000
_cell.length_c   1.000
_cell.angle_alpha   90.00
_cell.angle_beta   90.00
_cell.angle_gamma   90.00
#
_symmetry.space_group_name_H-M   'P 1'
#
loop_
_entity.id
_entity.type
_entity.pdbx_description
1 polymer ?
#
loop_
_entity_poly.entity_id
_entity_poly.type
_entity_poly.pdbx_seq_one_letter_code
_entity_poly.pdbx_strand_id
1 'polypeptide(L)'
;YAEADYFLHQGRYVLYSQLRYGHTWAVTGISDHLTVYPHIAFVFDHDSKERDETAMSIGPGVQFRFWFREGRDSAPASYADLTVQYHIPLTSAARARGLAVQLTLWY
;
A
#
# COMPACT_ATOMS: atom_id res chain seq x y z
N TYR A 1 -1.99 2.03 8.56
CA TYR A 1 -1.27 0.91 9.21
C TYR A 1 0.00 1.48 9.80
N ALA A 2 0.39 1.05 10.99
CA ALA A 2 1.66 1.40 11.60
C ALA A 2 2.22 0.17 12.30
N GLU A 3 3.51 -0.04 12.15
CA GLU A 3 4.27 -1.18 12.66
C GLU A 3 5.56 -0.65 13.28
N ALA A 4 5.90 -1.14 14.47
CA ALA A 4 7.08 -0.73 15.19
C ALA A 4 7.76 -1.96 15.77
N ASP A 5 9.00 -2.19 15.38
CA ASP A 5 9.79 -3.36 15.78
C ASP A 5 11.07 -2.94 16.49
N TYR A 6 11.41 -3.68 17.55
CA TYR A 6 12.64 -3.48 18.29
C TYR A 6 13.46 -4.77 18.32
N PHE A 7 14.60 -4.77 17.63
CA PHE A 7 15.49 -5.93 17.57
C PHE A 7 16.47 -5.91 18.74
N LEU A 8 16.17 -6.69 19.79
CA LEU A 8 16.97 -6.78 21.03
C LEU A 8 18.45 -7.13 20.79
N HIS A 9 18.74 -8.08 19.89
CA HIS A 9 20.11 -8.54 19.61
C HIS A 9 20.91 -7.56 18.73
N GLN A 10 20.23 -6.71 17.95
CA GLN A 10 20.90 -5.76 17.06
C GLN A 10 20.84 -4.32 17.57
N GLY A 11 20.06 -4.03 18.61
CA GLY A 11 19.82 -2.67 19.10
C GLY A 11 19.23 -1.76 18.02
N ARG A 12 18.40 -2.31 17.12
CA ARG A 12 17.82 -1.60 15.97
C ARG A 12 16.33 -1.37 16.24
N TYR A 13 15.92 -0.12 16.15
CA TYR A 13 14.52 0.27 16.15
C TYR A 13 14.09 0.59 14.72
N VAL A 14 12.99 -0.03 14.29
CA VAL A 14 12.36 0.20 12.98
C VAL A 14 10.91 0.62 13.22
N LEU A 15 10.50 1.72 12.61
CA LEU A 15 9.14 2.23 12.68
C LEU A 15 8.65 2.48 11.25
N TYR A 16 7.69 1.67 10.80
CA TYR A 16 7.03 1.82 9.52
C TYR A 16 5.59 2.29 9.72
N SER A 17 5.17 3.29 8.97
CA SER A 17 3.79 3.74 8.99
C SER A 17 3.34 4.13 7.59
N GLN A 18 2.13 3.71 7.25
CA GLN A 18 1.48 3.97 5.98
C GLN A 18 0.07 4.48 6.22
N LEU A 19 -0.23 5.64 5.67
CA LEU A 19 -1.55 6.24 5.63
C LEU A 19 -1.99 6.33 4.18
N ARG A 20 -3.19 5.83 3.87
CA ARG A 20 -3.81 5.96 2.56
C ARG A 20 -5.16 6.63 2.73
N TYR A 21 -5.41 7.67 1.95
CA TYR A 21 -6.67 8.39 1.96
C TYR A 21 -7.15 8.58 0.53
N GLY A 22 -8.39 8.21 0.26
CA GLY A 22 -8.94 8.18 -1.09
C GLY A 22 -10.40 7.78 -1.09
N HIS A 23 -10.97 7.65 -2.28
CA HIS A 23 -12.36 7.24 -2.46
C HIS A 23 -12.44 6.05 -3.41
N THR A 24 -13.29 5.09 -3.09
CA THR A 24 -13.48 3.89 -3.93
C THR A 24 -14.63 4.11 -4.89
N TRP A 25 -14.40 3.89 -6.18
CA TRP A 25 -15.40 3.92 -7.24
C TRP A 25 -15.60 2.54 -7.84
N ALA A 26 -16.85 2.12 -8.02
CA ALA A 26 -17.17 0.94 -8.81
C ALA A 26 -17.04 1.27 -10.30
N VAL A 27 -16.39 0.40 -11.07
CA VAL A 27 -16.16 0.57 -12.52
C VAL A 27 -17.12 -0.34 -13.30
N THR A 28 -18.42 -0.09 -13.10
CA THR A 28 -19.51 -0.87 -13.69
C THR A 28 -19.56 -0.82 -15.22
N GLY A 29 -18.89 0.16 -15.84
CA GLY A 29 -18.77 0.25 -17.30
C GLY A 29 -17.86 -0.83 -17.93
N ILE A 30 -16.99 -1.49 -17.14
CA ILE A 30 -16.12 -2.60 -17.59
C ILE A 30 -16.59 -3.91 -16.96
N SER A 31 -16.86 -3.91 -15.65
CA SER A 31 -17.34 -5.07 -14.91
C SER A 31 -17.98 -4.63 -13.60
N ASP A 32 -19.09 -5.27 -13.22
CA ASP A 32 -19.75 -5.03 -11.93
C ASP A 32 -18.92 -5.52 -10.73
N HIS A 33 -17.83 -6.25 -10.99
CA HIS A 33 -16.92 -6.81 -9.99
C HIS A 33 -15.61 -6.04 -9.84
N LEU A 34 -15.44 -4.95 -10.60
CA LEU A 34 -14.23 -4.12 -10.56
C LEU A 34 -14.47 -2.85 -9.74
N THR A 35 -13.62 -2.62 -8.76
CA THR A 35 -13.55 -1.37 -8.01
C THR A 35 -12.19 -0.73 -8.14
N VAL A 36 -12.16 0.59 -8.23
CA VAL A 36 -10.94 1.39 -8.28
C VAL A 36 -10.88 2.31 -7.08
N TYR A 37 -9.75 2.31 -6.38
CA TYR A 37 -9.48 3.11 -5.21
C TYR A 37 -8.24 3.97 -5.46
N PRO A 38 -8.39 5.11 -6.14
CA PRO A 38 -7.35 6.12 -6.17
C PRO A 38 -7.25 6.79 -4.79
N HIS A 39 -6.02 6.92 -4.34
CA HIS A 39 -5.69 7.39 -3.02
C HIS A 39 -4.39 8.18 -3.05
N ILE A 40 -4.20 9.00 -2.02
CA ILE A 40 -2.90 9.56 -1.68
C ILE A 40 -2.34 8.69 -0.56
N ALA A 41 -1.12 8.22 -0.75
CA ALA A 41 -0.37 7.46 0.23
C ALA A 41 0.71 8.34 0.86
N PHE A 42 0.80 8.31 2.18
CA PHE A 42 1.91 8.84 2.95
C PHE A 42 2.59 7.65 3.64
N VAL A 43 3.90 7.53 3.47
CA VAL A 43 4.71 6.48 4.08
C VAL A 43 5.86 7.12 4.84
N PHE A 44 5.97 6.75 6.11
CA PHE A 44 7.06 7.13 6.98
C PHE A 44 7.75 5.85 7.46
N ASP A 45 9.07 5.82 7.34
CA ASP A 45 9.91 4.69 7.67
C ASP A 45 11.16 5.21 8.39
N HIS A 46 11.32 4.84 9.66
CA HIS A 46 12.45 5.26 10.50
C HIS A 46 13.26 4.04 10.93
N ASP A 47 14.57 4.11 10.74
CA ASP A 47 15.51 3.04 11.04
C ASP A 47 16.82 3.61 11.57
N SER A 48 17.05 3.37 12.86
CA SER A 48 18.21 3.84 13.64
C SER A 48 19.60 3.42 13.11
N LYS A 49 19.71 2.45 12.20
CA LYS A 49 21.01 1.97 11.68
C LYS A 49 21.33 2.39 10.25
N GLU A 50 20.39 3.04 9.58
CA GLU A 50 20.55 3.45 8.19
C GLU A 50 21.17 4.85 8.11
N ARG A 51 21.93 5.10 7.04
CA ARG A 51 22.70 6.35 6.88
C ARG A 51 21.80 7.58 6.78
N ASP A 52 20.59 7.38 6.26
CA ASP A 52 19.46 8.30 6.36
C ASP A 52 18.42 7.66 7.28
N GLU A 53 18.49 7.96 8.58
CA GLU A 53 17.68 7.29 9.62
C GLU A 53 16.18 7.41 9.38
N THR A 54 15.73 8.46 8.68
CA THR A 54 14.32 8.73 8.43
C THR A 54 14.05 8.86 6.95
N ALA A 55 13.13 8.04 6.46
CA ALA A 55 12.61 8.06 5.11
C ALA A 55 11.11 8.39 5.13
N MET A 56 10.75 9.53 4.56
CA MET A 56 9.35 9.91 4.40
C MET A 56 9.04 10.11 2.93
N SER A 57 7.88 9.64 2.51
CA SER A 57 7.40 9.77 1.15
C SER A 57 5.91 10.01 1.11
N ILE A 58 5.48 10.75 0.10
CA ILE A 58 4.07 10.97 -0.18
C ILE A 58 3.84 10.81 -1.67
N GLY A 59 2.69 10.31 -2.07
CA GLY A 59 2.30 10.44 -3.46
C GLY A 59 1.02 9.73 -3.83
N PRO A 60 0.60 9.88 -5.08
CA PRO A 60 -0.62 9.29 -5.58
C PRO A 60 -0.45 7.79 -5.78
N GLY A 61 -1.53 7.06 -5.52
CA GLY A 61 -1.66 5.65 -5.82
C GLY A 61 -3.03 5.32 -6.35
N VAL A 62 -3.11 4.19 -7.04
CA VAL A 62 -4.36 3.61 -7.51
C VAL A 62 -4.36 2.14 -7.16
N GLN A 63 -5.46 1.69 -6.58
CA GLN A 63 -5.71 0.28 -6.33
C GLN A 63 -6.88 -0.17 -7.21
N PHE A 64 -6.69 -1.28 -7.91
CA PHE A 64 -7.74 -1.97 -8.66
C PHE A 64 -8.04 -3.27 -7.92
N ARG A 65 -9.30 -3.45 -7.51
CA ARG A 65 -9.77 -4.67 -6.87
C ARG A 65 -10.78 -5.36 -7.76
N PHE A 66 -10.43 -6.57 -8.18
CA PHE A 66 -11.27 -7.47 -8.95
C PHE A 66 -11.81 -8.55 -8.04
N TRP A 67 -13.13 -8.58 -7.85
CA TRP A 67 -13.81 -9.66 -7.16
C TRP A 67 -14.10 -10.78 -8.16
N PHE A 68 -13.87 -12.02 -7.76
CA PHE A 68 -14.20 -13.19 -8.58
C PHE A 68 -14.70 -14.31 -7.67
N ARG A 69 -15.27 -15.36 -8.27
CA ARG A 69 -15.89 -16.47 -7.51
C ARG A 69 -17.18 -16.05 -6.77
N GLU A 70 -18.07 -15.36 -7.47
CA GLU A 70 -19.48 -15.26 -7.08
C GLU A 70 -20.23 -16.52 -7.54
N GLY A 71 -20.87 -17.21 -6.60
CA GLY A 71 -21.85 -18.25 -6.93
C GLY A 71 -23.26 -17.71 -6.75
N ARG A 72 -24.24 -18.37 -7.40
CA ARG A 72 -25.68 -18.00 -7.36
C ARG A 72 -26.25 -17.80 -5.94
N ASP A 73 -25.64 -18.45 -4.94
CA ASP A 73 -26.00 -18.40 -3.52
C ASP A 73 -24.81 -18.06 -2.59
N SER A 74 -23.68 -17.56 -3.12
CA SER A 74 -22.47 -17.29 -2.32
C SER A 74 -21.90 -15.90 -2.58
N ALA A 75 -21.65 -15.18 -1.49
CA ALA A 75 -20.94 -13.89 -1.52
C ALA A 75 -19.55 -14.05 -2.16
N PRO A 76 -19.04 -13.00 -2.83
CA PRO A 76 -17.72 -13.03 -3.47
C PRO A 76 -16.64 -13.49 -2.48
N ALA A 77 -16.07 -14.67 -2.73
CA ALA A 77 -15.15 -15.33 -1.80
C ALA A 77 -13.68 -15.04 -2.07
N SER A 78 -13.34 -14.55 -3.27
CA SER A 78 -11.95 -14.38 -3.71
C SER A 78 -11.78 -13.02 -4.39
N TYR A 79 -10.61 -12.39 -4.22
CA TYR A 79 -10.31 -11.10 -4.83
C TYR A 79 -8.84 -10.96 -5.22
N ALA A 80 -8.61 -10.17 -6.27
CA ALA A 80 -7.28 -9.79 -6.72
C ALA A 80 -7.15 -8.27 -6.64
N ASP A 81 -6.19 -7.81 -5.84
CA ASP A 81 -5.85 -6.40 -5.67
C ASP A 81 -4.54 -6.07 -6.34
N LEU A 82 -4.58 -5.18 -7.32
CA LEU A 82 -3.40 -4.55 -7.90
C LEU A 82 -3.31 -3.11 -7.41
N THR A 83 -2.29 -2.81 -6.61
CA THR A 83 -2.02 -1.46 -6.10
C THR A 83 -0.74 -0.92 -6.70
N VAL A 84 -0.83 0.25 -7.33
CA VAL A 84 0.32 0.98 -7.89
C VAL A 84 0.41 2.31 -7.15
N GLN A 85 1.54 2.59 -6.53
CA GLN A 85 1.78 3.80 -5.75
C GLN A 85 3.08 4.46 -6.21
N TYR A 86 3.02 5.76 -6.47
CA TYR A 86 4.21 6.55 -6.77
C TYR A 86 4.62 7.32 -5.52
N HIS A 87 5.88 7.19 -5.12
CA HIS A 87 6.43 7.77 -3.90
C HIS A 87 7.33 8.95 -4.25
N ILE A 88 6.90 10.14 -3.86
CA ILE A 88 7.70 11.36 -3.90
C ILE A 88 8.45 11.47 -2.57
N PRO A 89 9.79 11.48 -2.58
CA PRO A 89 10.58 11.57 -1.35
C PRO A 89 10.42 12.95 -0.73
N LEU A 90 10.12 12.99 0.58
CA LEU A 90 10.18 14.20 1.40
C LEU A 90 11.53 14.33 2.12
N THR A 91 12.27 13.24 2.22
CA THR A 91 13.59 13.13 2.86
C THR A 91 14.67 12.76 1.85
N SER A 92 15.94 12.98 2.19
CA SER A 92 17.09 12.61 1.36
C SER A 92 17.31 11.10 1.21
N ALA A 93 16.63 10.28 2.00
CA ALA A 93 16.73 8.83 1.95
C ALA A 93 16.35 8.28 0.56
N ALA A 94 17.27 7.56 -0.08
CA ALA A 94 17.04 6.98 -1.41
C ALA A 94 15.87 5.97 -1.44
N ARG A 95 15.53 5.35 -0.30
CA ARG A 95 14.39 4.43 -0.14
C ARG A 95 13.02 5.13 -0.14
N ALA A 96 12.99 6.46 0.05
CA ALA A 96 11.76 7.24 0.09
C ALA A 96 11.19 7.56 -1.32
N ARG A 97 11.86 7.16 -2.39
CA ARG A 97 11.42 7.44 -3.77
C ARG A 97 11.23 6.16 -4.56
N GLY A 98 10.26 6.17 -5.47
CA GLY A 98 10.10 5.11 -6.45
C GLY A 98 8.65 4.78 -6.78
N LEU A 99 8.50 3.71 -7.55
CA LEU A 99 7.21 3.12 -7.89
C LEU A 99 7.06 1.83 -7.09
N ALA A 100 6.03 1.75 -6.26
CA ALA A 100 5.64 0.53 -5.56
C ALA A 100 4.47 -0.13 -6.30
N VAL A 101 4.63 -1.40 -6.62
CA VAL A 101 3.56 -2.23 -7.21
C VAL A 101 3.33 -3.42 -6.30
N GLN A 102 2.10 -3.59 -5.84
CA GLN A 102 1.68 -4.67 -4.97
C GLN A 102 0.52 -5.42 -5.63
N LEU A 103 0.69 -6.72 -5.82
CA LEU A 103 -0.38 -7.63 -6.23
C LEU A 103 -0.71 -8.53 -5.04
N THR A 104 -1.97 -8.51 -4.61
CA THR A 104 -2.48 -9.39 -3.55
C THR A 104 -3.56 -10.27 -4.14
N LEU A 105 -3.41 -11.58 -4.00
CA LEU A 105 -4.41 -12.56 -4.42
C LEU A 105 -4.94 -13.25 -3.17
N TRP A 106 -6.24 -13.15 -2.97
CA TRP A 106 -6.98 -13.91 -1.96
C TRP A 106 -7.86 -14.92 -2.68
N TYR A 107 -7.66 -16.20 -2.40
CA TYR A 107 -8.34 -17.33 -3.03
C TYR A 107 -9.13 -18.13 -2.02
#